data_AF-A0A6P5SGG4-F1
#
_entry.id   AF-A0A6P5SGG4-F1
#
_cell.length_a   1.000
_cell.length_b   1.000
_cell.length_c   1.000
_cell.angle_alpha   90.00
_cell.angle_beta   90.00
_cell.angle_gamma   90.00
#
_symmetry.space_group_name_H-M   'P 1'
#
loop_
_entity.id
_entity.type
_entity.pdbx_description
1 polymer ?
#
loop_
_entity_poly.entity_id
_entity_poly.type
_entity_poly.pdbx_seq_one_letter_code
_entity_poly.pdbx_strand_id
1 'polypeptide(L)' 'MKSFFSAVEVTAGNSLFHVVVENDEISTQIIKHLNSFKGGRVTFIPLDRVKAPRVTYPQNSDVLFLLKKVLARTVVC' A
#
# COMPACT_ATOMS: atom_id res chain seq x y z
N MET A 1 7.03 -21.38 -3.72
CA MET A 1 6.25 -20.13 -3.49
C MET A 1 7.19 -18.92 -3.54
N LYS A 2 7.78 -18.60 -4.71
CA LYS A 2 8.69 -17.45 -4.90
C LYS A 2 8.51 -16.73 -6.26
N SER A 3 7.61 -17.22 -7.13
CA SER A 3 7.60 -16.86 -8.55
C SER A 3 7.17 -15.42 -8.89
N PHE A 4 6.61 -14.67 -7.94
CA PHE A 4 6.11 -13.30 -8.18
C PHE A 4 6.73 -12.26 -7.24
N PHE A 5 7.67 -12.64 -6.38
CA PHE A 5 8.21 -11.72 -5.38
C PHE A 5 8.88 -10.51 -6.04
N SER A 6 9.80 -10.73 -6.99
CA SER A 6 10.47 -9.64 -7.71
C SER A 6 9.50 -8.79 -8.52
N ALA A 7 8.50 -9.39 -9.16
CA ALA A 7 7.48 -8.64 -9.90
C ALA A 7 6.66 -7.74 -8.96
N VAL A 8 6.26 -8.25 -7.79
CA VAL A 8 5.53 -7.48 -6.77
C VAL A 8 6.42 -6.40 -6.17
N GLU A 9 7.67 -6.73 -5.84
CA GLU A 9 8.63 -5.80 -5.25
C GLU A 9 8.95 -4.64 -6.18
N VAL A 10 9.27 -4.92 -7.44
CA VAL A 10 9.58 -3.89 -8.44
C VAL A 10 8.33 -3.06 -8.76
N THR A 11 7.14 -3.68 -8.84
CA THR A 11 5.89 -2.95 -9.15
C THR A 11 5.45 -2.06 -7.99
N ALA A 12 5.54 -2.55 -6.75
CA ALA A 12 5.10 -1.80 -5.58
C ALA A 12 6.15 -0.78 -5.11
N GLY A 13 7.43 -1.09 -5.23
CA GLY A 13 8.55 -0.22 -4.86
C GLY A 13 8.39 0.37 -3.45
N ASN A 14 8.50 1.69 -3.33
CA ASN A 14 8.38 2.39 -2.06
C ASN A 14 6.99 2.25 -1.39
N SER A 15 5.95 1.90 -2.15
CA SER A 15 4.61 1.73 -1.61
C SER A 15 4.45 0.49 -0.73
N LEU A 16 5.42 -0.44 -0.75
CA LEU A 16 5.50 -1.53 0.23
C LEU A 16 5.63 -1.04 1.67
N PHE A 17 6.16 0.16 1.86
CA PHE A 17 6.41 0.75 3.19
C PHE A 17 5.38 1.81 3.56
N HIS A 18 4.28 1.93 2.82
CA HIS A 18 3.20 2.83 3.19
C HIS A 18 2.40 2.24 4.36
N VAL A 19 2.11 3.07 5.36
CA VAL A 19 1.32 2.66 6.53
C VAL A 19 -0.15 2.92 6.25
N VAL A 20 -0.98 1.90 6.34
CA VAL A 20 -2.42 2.04 6.15
C VAL A 20 -3.06 2.46 7.47
N VAL A 21 -3.89 3.49 7.43
CA VAL A 21 -4.61 4.02 8.59
C VAL A 21 -6.09 4.17 8.25
N GLU A 22 -6.93 4.23 9.27
CA GLU A 22 -8.37 4.34 9.09
C GLU A 22 -8.79 5.67 8.45
N ASN A 23 -8.24 6.79 8.96
CA ASN A 23 -8.58 8.15 8.52
C ASN A 23 -7.36 9.09 8.46
N ASP A 24 -7.55 10.29 7.88
CA ASP A 24 -6.46 11.26 7.75
C ASP A 24 -6.13 12.02 9.03
N GLU A 25 -7.05 12.07 10.00
CA GLU A 25 -6.78 12.64 11.32
C GLU A 25 -5.70 11.84 12.04
N ILE A 26 -5.77 10.51 12.01
CA ILE A 26 -4.75 9.60 12.56
C ILE A 26 -3.40 9.85 11.87
N SER A 27 -3.40 9.96 10.53
CA SER A 27 -2.17 10.30 9.77
C SER A 27 -1.54 11.60 10.30
N THR A 28 -2.35 12.63 10.49
CA THR A 28 -1.90 13.96 10.92
C THR A 28 -1.33 13.94 12.34
N GLN A 29 -1.96 13.19 13.26
CA GLN A 29 -1.46 13.05 14.63
C GLN A 29 -0.10 12.33 14.65
N ILE A 30 0.06 11.24 13.90
CA ILE A 30 1.31 10.50 13.82
C ILE A 30 2.41 11.36 13.20
N ILE A 31 2.12 12.12 12.13
CA ILE A 31 3.10 13.03 11.49
C ILE A 31 3.57 14.10 12.49
N LYS A 32 2.67 14.71 13.27
CA LYS A 32 3.04 15.69 14.28
C LYS A 32 4.02 15.12 15.30
N HIS A 33 3.75 13.90 15.77
CA HIS A 33 4.64 13.20 16.70
C HIS A 33 5.99 12.86 16.05
N LEU A 34 6.00 12.30 14.84
CA LEU A 34 7.23 11.99 14.12
C LEU A 34 8.12 13.23 13.91
N ASN A 35 7.51 14.37 13.58
CA ASN A 35 8.22 15.63 13.39
C ASN A 35 8.84 16.14 14.70
N SER A 36 8.16 16.00 15.86
CA SER A 36 8.74 16.42 17.15
C SER A 36 9.97 15.61 17.54
N PHE A 37 10.06 14.34 17.11
CA PHE A 37 11.22 13.47 17.36
C PHE A 37 12.23 13.44 16.20
N LYS A 38 12.03 14.22 15.13
CA LYS A 38 12.84 14.16 13.90
C LYS A 38 12.94 12.73 13.33
N GLY A 39 11.86 11.96 13.43
CA GLY A 39 11.78 10.53 13.10
C GLY A 39 11.81 10.18 11.60
N GLY A 40 12.16 11.12 10.74
CA GLY A 40 12.24 10.92 9.29
C GLY A 40 10.89 11.04 8.58
N ARG A 41 10.78 10.41 7.40
CA ARG A 41 9.63 10.53 6.49
C ARG A 41 8.85 9.22 6.45
N VAL A 42 7.54 9.30 6.72
CA VAL A 42 6.60 8.17 6.58
C VAL A 42 5.47 8.60 5.63
N THR A 43 4.97 7.67 4.83
CA THR A 43 3.83 7.89 3.92
C THR A 43 2.65 7.05 4.39
N PHE A 44 1.50 7.69 4.57
CA PHE A 44 0.27 7.05 5.04
C PHE A 44 -0.74 6.90 3.90
N ILE A 45 -1.53 5.82 3.95
CA ILE A 45 -2.68 5.58 3.07
C ILE A 45 -3.93 5.57 3.96
N PRO A 46 -4.69 6.68 4.03
CA PRO A 46 -5.91 6.76 4.82
C PRO A 46 -7.08 6.13 4.05
N LEU A 47 -7.70 5.09 4.62
CA LEU A 47 -8.70 4.24 3.96
C LEU A 47 -9.97 4.99 3.55
N ASP A 48 -10.39 5.96 4.36
CA ASP A 48 -11.52 6.86 4.10
C ASP A 48 -11.36 7.71 2.82
N ARG A 49 -10.11 7.97 2.39
CA ARG A 49 -9.80 8.76 1.18
C ARG A 49 -9.41 7.90 -0.03
N VAL A 50 -9.19 6.59 0.14
CA VAL A 50 -8.81 5.72 -0.97
C VAL A 50 -10.01 5.54 -1.91
N LYS A 51 -9.84 5.98 -3.16
CA LYS A 51 -10.77 5.69 -4.26
C LYS A 51 -10.09 4.78 -5.26
N ALA A 52 -10.34 3.48 -5.15
CA ALA A 52 -9.82 2.51 -6.10
C ALA A 52 -10.53 2.69 -7.46
N PRO A 53 -9.79 2.87 -8.56
CA PRO A 53 -10.40 2.91 -9.89
C PRO A 53 -11.04 1.55 -10.20
N ARG A 54 -12.21 1.57 -10.85
CA ARG A 54 -12.78 0.35 -11.42
C ARG A 54 -12.00 -0.01 -12.67
N VAL A 55 -11.17 -1.05 -12.57
CA VAL A 55 -10.37 -1.54 -13.69
C VAL A 55 -11.01 -2.82 -14.24
N THR A 56 -11.35 -2.81 -15.52
CA THR A 56 -11.74 -4.02 -16.24
C THR A 56 -10.47 -4.70 -16.73
N TYR A 57 -10.25 -5.90 -16.24
CA TYR A 57 -9.07 -6.68 -16.58
C TYR A 57 -9.35 -7.59 -17.79
N PRO A 58 -8.42 -7.71 -18.76
CA PRO A 58 -8.60 -8.57 -19.93
C PRO A 58 -8.66 -10.05 -19.53
N GLN A 59 -9.63 -10.80 -20.05
CA GLN A 59 -9.67 -12.26 -19.83
C GLN A 59 -8.88 -12.98 -20.91
N ASN A 60 -7.56 -13.09 -20.69
CA ASN A 60 -6.63 -13.83 -21.54
C ASN A 60 -5.84 -14.83 -20.69
N SER A 61 -5.59 -16.04 -21.18
CA SER A 61 -4.76 -17.06 -20.53
C SER A 61 -3.30 -16.62 -20.34
N ASP A 62 -2.82 -15.68 -21.17
CA ASP A 62 -1.43 -15.21 -21.14
C ASP A 62 -1.18 -14.11 -20.11
N VAL A 63 -2.24 -13.60 -19.45
CA VAL A 63 -2.15 -12.47 -18.52
C VAL A 63 -2.66 -12.88 -17.14
N LEU A 64 -1.86 -12.58 -16.11
CA LEU A 64 -2.22 -12.84 -14.71
C LEU A 64 -2.22 -11.54 -13.90
N PHE A 65 -3.28 -11.31 -13.13
CA PHE A 65 -3.38 -10.18 -12.22
C PHE A 65 -2.62 -10.46 -10.92
N LEU A 66 -1.58 -9.68 -10.67
CA LEU A 66 -0.80 -9.76 -9.42
C LEU A 66 -1.71 -9.61 -8.19
N LEU A 67 -2.76 -8.79 -8.25
CA LEU A 67 -3.74 -8.63 -7.17
C LEU A 67 -4.40 -9.94 -6.72
N LYS A 68 -4.61 -10.91 -7.62
CA LYS A 68 -5.20 -12.22 -7.26
C LYS A 68 -4.22 -13.15 -6.56
N LYS A 69 -2.92 -12.83 -6.54
CA LYS A 69 -1.85 -13.69 -6.04
C LYS A 69 -1.04 -13.10 -4.88
N VAL A 70 -1.26 -11.83 -4.55
CA VAL A 70 -0.62 -11.18 -3.40
C VAL A 70 -1.48 -11.36 -2.16
N LEU A 71 -0.85 -11.80 -1.07
CA LEU A 71 -1.45 -11.83 0.26
C LEU A 71 -0.94 -10.60 1.01
N ALA A 72 -1.74 -9.54 1.04
CA ALA A 72 -1.38 -8.32 1.75
C ALA A 72 -1.49 -8.56 3.26
N ARG A 73 -0.37 -8.55 3.97
CA ARG A 73 -0.35 -8.46 5.43
C ARG A 73 -0.17 -6.99 5.79
N THR A 74 -1.28 -6.27 5.83
CA THR A 74 -1.29 -4.86 6.22
C THR A 74 -1.33 -4.75 7.74
N VAL A 75 -0.39 -4.01 8.33
CA VAL A 75 -0.53 -3.53 9.71
C VAL A 75 -1.40 -2.28 9.61
N VAL A 76 -2.62 -2.36 10.14
CA VAL A 76 -3.52 -1.21 10.26
C VAL A 76 -3.28 -0.59 11.63
N CYS A 77 -2.91 0.69 11.65
CA CYS A 77 -2.74 1.47 12.87
C CYS A 77 -3.95 2.39 13.09
#